data_AF-A0A6J4BYU0-F1
#
_entry.id   AF-A0A6J4BYU0-F1
#
_cell.length_a   1.000
_cell.length_b   1.000
_cell.length_c   1.000
_cell.angle_alpha   90.00
_cell.angle_beta   90.00
_cell.angle_gamma   90.00
#
_symmetry.space_group_name_H-M   'P 1'
#
loop_
_entity.id
_entity.type
_entity.pdbx_description
1 polymer ?
#
loop_
_entity_poly.entity_id
_entity_poly.type
_entity_poly.pdbx_seq_one_letter_code
_entity_poly.pdbx_strand_id
1 'polypeptide(L)' 'MNNDREVLRDSLIRLVSMDVSEKEEDGLIGQINKISPDPNWSDYIYQTDAFVSADGAINIDDVLDKIFAYRPIRL' A
#
# COMPACT_ATOMS: atom_id res chain seq x y z
N MET A 1 -6.51 -2.98 -17.36
CA MET A 1 -6.78 -2.96 -15.91
C MET A 1 -5.73 -3.75 -15.09
N ASN A 2 -4.56 -4.11 -15.65
CA ASN A 2 -3.49 -4.76 -14.88
C ASN A 2 -2.37 -3.79 -14.45
N ASN A 3 -2.42 -2.50 -14.82
CA ASN A 3 -1.30 -1.60 -14.57
C ASN A 3 -1.35 -0.99 -13.16
N ASP A 4 -2.53 -0.57 -12.67
CA ASP A 4 -2.63 0.15 -11.39
C ASP A 4 -2.26 -0.74 -10.19
N ARG A 5 -2.57 -2.04 -10.23
CA ARG A 5 -2.19 -2.98 -9.17
C ARG A 5 -0.68 -3.21 -9.13
N GLU A 6 -0.04 -3.39 -10.28
CA GLU A 6 1.42 -3.55 -10.37
C GLU A 6 2.14 -2.26 -9.96
N VAL A 7 1.66 -1.10 -10.44
CA VAL A 7 2.18 0.21 -10.02
C VAL A 7 2.03 0.41 -8.51
N LEU A 8 0.89 0.03 -7.94
CA LEU A 8 0.68 0.11 -6.49
C LEU A 8 1.61 -0.84 -5.74
N ARG A 9 1.81 -2.06 -6.22
CA ARG A 9 2.75 -3.04 -5.66
C ARG A 9 4.16 -2.46 -5.58
N ASP A 10 4.67 -1.95 -6.70
CA ASP A 10 6.02 -1.40 -6.78
C ASP A 10 6.18 -0.15 -5.90
N SER A 11 5.16 0.71 -5.83
CA SER A 11 5.16 1.87 -4.95
C SER A 11 5.20 1.47 -3.47
N LEU A 12 4.41 0.48 -3.06
CA LEU A 12 4.40 -0.02 -1.69
C LEU A 12 5.72 -0.68 -1.30
N ILE A 13 6.32 -1.48 -2.19
CA ILE A 13 7.63 -2.10 -1.96
C ILE A 13 8.70 -1.02 -1.73
N ARG A 14 8.74 0.01 -2.59
CA ARG A 14 9.69 1.14 -2.43
C ARG A 14 9.46 1.93 -1.14
N LEU A 15 8.20 2.12 -0.76
CA LEU A 15 7.85 2.84 0.46
C LEU A 15 8.33 2.07 1.71
N VAL A 16 8.07 0.76 1.77
CA VAL A 16 8.43 -0.09 2.91
C VAL A 16 9.93 -0.36 2.99
N SER A 17 10.65 -0.37 1.86
CA SER A 17 12.11 -0.59 1.87
C SER A 17 12.91 0.57 2.45
N MET A 18 12.27 1.71 2.77
CA MET A 18 12.90 2.93 3.31
C MET A 18 14.08 3.46 2.47
N ASP A 19 14.13 3.11 1.19
CA ASP A 19 15.20 3.49 0.26
C ASP A 19 14.81 4.71 -0.58
N VAL A 20 14.15 5.68 0.07
CA VAL A 20 13.61 6.88 -0.55
C VAL A 20 13.90 8.10 0.31
N SER A 21 14.24 9.22 -0.33
CA SER A 21 14.29 10.50 0.38
C SER A 21 12.88 10.95 0.78
N GLU A 22 12.77 11.85 1.78
CA GLU A 22 11.49 12.42 2.22
C GLU A 22 10.66 12.99 1.06
N LYS A 23 11.30 13.64 0.09
CA LYS A 23 10.64 14.17 -1.11
C LYS A 23 10.10 13.06 -2.03
N GLU A 24 10.81 11.94 -2.13
CA GLU A 24 10.38 10.79 -2.91
C GLU A 24 9.28 10.02 -2.21
N GLU A 25 9.33 9.93 -0.88
CA GLU A 25 8.28 9.38 -0.03
C GLU A 25 6.96 10.15 -0.22
N ASP A 26 6.97 11.48 -0.11
CA ASP A 26 5.80 12.32 -0.37
C ASP A 26 5.21 12.09 -1.78
N GLY A 27 6.09 11.97 -2.78
CA GLY A 27 5.70 11.68 -4.16
C GLY A 27 5.03 10.30 -4.30
N LEU A 28 5.58 9.28 -3.63
CA LEU A 28 5.04 7.92 -3.61
C LEU A 28 3.70 7.87 -2.89
N ILE A 29 3.58 8.48 -1.71
CA ILE A 29 2.33 8.58 -0.95
C ILE A 29 1.25 9.25 -1.81
N GLY A 30 1.57 10.36 -2.48
CA GLY A 30 0.66 11.03 -3.40
C GLY A 30 0.20 10.16 -4.56
N GLN A 31 1.12 9.37 -5.14
CA GLN A 31 0.80 8.42 -6.20
C GLN A 31 -0.09 7.28 -5.70
N ILE A 32 0.23 6.68 -4.55
CA ILE A 32 -0.55 5.61 -3.92
C ILE A 32 -1.97 6.11 -3.64
N ASN A 33 -2.12 7.29 -3.03
CA ASN A 33 -3.42 7.91 -2.74
C ASN A 33 -4.28 8.10 -3.99
N LYS A 34 -3.67 8.30 -5.16
CA LYS A 34 -4.40 8.49 -6.42
C LYS A 34 -4.92 7.19 -7.02
N ILE A 35 -4.21 6.08 -6.82
CA ILE A 35 -4.51 4.80 -7.47
C ILE A 35 -5.15 3.78 -6.53
N SER A 36 -4.97 3.94 -5.21
CA SER A 36 -5.52 3.03 -4.21
C SER A 36 -7.06 3.12 -4.18
N PRO A 37 -7.78 2.00 -4.36
CA PRO A 37 -9.22 1.96 -4.13
C PRO A 37 -9.61 2.22 -2.66
N ASP A 38 -8.74 1.85 -1.71
CA ASP A 38 -8.95 2.02 -0.28
C ASP A 38 -8.22 3.28 0.22
N PRO A 39 -8.92 4.29 0.74
CA PRO A 39 -8.29 5.49 1.28
C PRO A 39 -7.47 5.23 2.55
N ASN A 40 -7.69 4.10 3.24
CA ASN A 40 -7.03 3.75 4.50
C ASN A 40 -5.88 2.73 4.30
N TRP A 41 -5.31 2.66 3.09
CA TRP A 41 -4.24 1.72 2.75
C TRP A 41 -3.03 1.79 3.70
N SER A 42 -2.72 2.97 4.24
CA SER A 42 -1.58 3.20 5.13
C SER A 42 -1.72 2.45 6.46
N ASP A 43 -2.96 2.21 6.91
CA ASP A 43 -3.21 1.52 8.17
C ASP A 43 -2.72 0.07 8.11
N TYR A 44 -2.79 -0.54 6.92
CA TYR A 44 -2.30 -1.90 6.66
C TYR A 44 -0.77 -2.03 6.72
N ILE A 45 -0.05 -0.91 6.74
CA ILE A 45 1.42 -0.86 6.79
C ILE A 45 1.90 -0.40 8.17
N TYR A 46 1.28 0.64 8.72
CA TYR A 46 1.81 1.36 9.87
C TYR A 46 1.00 1.18 11.16
N GLN A 47 -0.26 0.73 11.07
CA GLN A 47 -1.18 0.69 12.21
C GLN A 47 -1.61 -0.73 12.59
N THR A 48 -1.13 -1.74 11.88
CA THR A 48 -1.45 -3.14 12.17
C THR A 48 -0.32 -4.10 11.78
N ASP A 49 -0.15 -5.15 12.57
CA ASP A 49 0.76 -6.26 12.27
C ASP A 49 0.05 -7.38 11.47
N ALA A 50 -1.20 -7.18 11.06
CA ALA A 50 -2.00 -8.22 10.39
C ALA A 50 -1.39 -8.75 9.09
N PHE A 51 -0.50 -7.96 8.47
CA PHE A 51 0.19 -8.30 7.23
C PHE A 51 1.68 -8.57 7.44
N VAL A 52 2.15 -8.61 8.68
CA VAL A 52 3.56 -8.87 8.99
C VAL A 52 3.76 -10.38 9.07
N SER A 53 4.68 -10.88 8.25
CA SER A 53 5.11 -12.28 8.22
C SER A 53 5.92 -12.62 9.47
N ALA A 54 6.12 -13.92 9.72
CA ALA A 54 6.84 -14.40 10.91
C ALA A 54 8.31 -13.92 10.99
N ASP A 55 8.90 -13.52 9.87
CA ASP A 55 10.25 -12.95 9.77
C ASP A 55 10.29 -11.42 9.94
N GLY A 56 9.14 -10.78 10.17
CA GLY A 56 9.00 -9.35 10.34
C GLY A 56 8.81 -8.57 9.02
N ALA A 57 8.77 -9.24 7.87
CA ALA A 57 8.52 -8.59 6.59
C ALA A 57 7.01 -8.40 6.33
N ILE A 58 6.62 -7.28 5.73
CA ILE A 58 5.22 -7.05 5.32
C ILE A 58 4.91 -7.86 4.05
N ASN A 59 3.84 -8.64 4.08
CA ASN A 59 3.30 -9.32 2.91
C ASN A 59 2.49 -8.34 2.03
N ILE A 60 3.19 -7.74 1.06
CA ILE A 60 2.61 -6.76 0.14
C ILE A 60 1.46 -7.34 -0.69
N ASP A 61 1.49 -8.63 -1.04
CA ASP A 61 0.45 -9.23 -1.87
C ASP A 61 -0.88 -9.34 -1.10
N ASP A 62 -0.83 -9.67 0.19
CA ASP A 62 -2.01 -9.68 1.06
C ASP A 62 -2.55 -8.25 1.32
N VAL A 63 -1.66 -7.27 1.47
CA VAL A 63 -2.03 -5.84 1.58
C VAL A 63 -2.78 -5.39 0.32
N LEU A 64 -2.27 -5.74 -0.87
CA LEU A 64 -2.93 -5.42 -2.13
C LEU A 64 -4.30 -6.08 -2.22
N ASP A 65 -4.41 -7.35 -1.85
CA ASP A 65 -5.71 -8.03 -1.84
C ASP A 65 -6.71 -7.33 -0.94
N LYS A 66 -6.28 -6.86 0.24
CA LYS A 66 -7.14 -6.09 1.14
C LYS A 66 -7.57 -4.76 0.51
N ILE A 67 -6.63 -4.00 -0.05
CA ILE A 67 -6.87 -2.71 -0.70
C ILE A 67 -7.87 -2.87 -1.86
N PHE A 68 -7.67 -3.86 -2.74
CA PHE A 68 -8.55 -4.07 -3.90
C PHE A 68 -9.89 -4.73 -3.55
N ALA A 69 -10.00 -5.36 -2.38
CA ALA A 69 -11.27 -5.85 -1.85
C ALA A 69 -12.14 -4.74 -1.25
N TYR A 70 -11.62 -3.52 -1.08
CA TYR A 70 -12.34 -2.41 -0.50
C TYR A 70 -13.63 -2.08 -1.28
N ARG A 71 -14.73 -1.93 -0.54
CA ARG A 71 -16.04 -1.53 -1.04
C ARG A 71 -16.51 -0.32 -0.23
N PRO A 72 -16.61 0.88 -0.84
CA PRO A 72 -17.15 2.03 -0.15
C PRO A 72 -18.59 1.74 0.30
N ILE A 73 -18.89 2.01 1.57
CA ILE A 73 -20.27 2.00 2.05
C ILE A 73 -20.97 3.21 1.41
N ARG A 74 -21.99 2.96 0.58
CA ARG A 74 -22.89 4.01 0.10
C ARG A 74 -23.98 4.19 1.14
N LEU A 75 -23.94 5.31 1.85
CA LEU A 75 -24.99 5.75 2.77
C LEU A 75 -26.13 6.45 2.02
#